data_AF-A0A345PGW0-F1
#
_entry.id   AF-A0A345PGW0-F1
#
_cell.length_a   1.000
_cell.length_b   1.000
_cell.length_c   1.000
_cell.angle_alpha   90.00
_cell.angle_beta   90.00
_cell.angle_gamma   90.00
#
_symmetry.space_group_name_H-M   'P 1'
#
loop_
_entity.id
_entity.type
_entity.pdbx_description
1 polymer ?
#
loop_
_entity_poly.entity_id
_entity_poly.type
_entity_poly.pdbx_seq_one_letter_code
_entity_poly.pdbx_strand_id
1 'polypeptide(L)'
;MKKIITLLFTIILLTACSETTNNDYKFSGESEHWEAEYAYKGTEKWGGKDGRETYSNEDSYEFILKYKDSLEELSSLQKLEYSYEADSSRGDSTEEFTEPPSSVTYRGN
;
A
#
# COMPACT_ATOMS: atom_id res chain seq x y z
N MET A 1 18.79 50.09 9.24
CA MET A 1 19.11 48.84 9.96
C MET A 1 17.86 48.06 10.38
N LYS A 2 16.90 48.66 11.11
CA LYS A 2 15.65 47.97 11.52
C LYS A 2 14.90 47.29 10.36
N LYS A 3 14.70 47.98 9.22
CA LYS A 3 14.01 47.44 8.04
C LYS A 3 14.71 46.25 7.37
N ILE A 4 16.04 46.17 7.44
CA ILE A 4 16.84 45.07 6.87
C ILE A 4 16.75 43.83 7.76
N ILE A 5 16.78 44.01 9.08
CA ILE A 5 16.62 42.93 10.06
C ILE A 5 15.22 42.32 9.94
N THR A 6 14.18 43.13 9.77
CA THR A 6 12.81 42.64 9.56
C THR A 6 12.69 41.83 8.28
N LEU A 7 13.32 42.26 7.18
CA LEU A 7 13.32 41.53 5.91
C LEU A 7 14.00 40.16 6.02
N LEU A 8 15.15 40.08 6.71
CA LEU A 8 15.88 38.83 6.96
C LEU A 8 15.07 37.83 7.80
N PHE A 9 14.32 38.32 8.80
CA PHE A 9 13.46 37.47 9.64
C PHE A 9 12.27 36.89 8.87
N THR A 10 11.78 37.61 7.85
CA THR A 10 10.65 37.16 7.02
C THR A 10 11.06 36.04 6.06
N ILE A 11 12.30 36.08 5.55
CA ILE A 11 12.86 35.05 4.66
C ILE A 11 13.07 33.72 5.40
N ILE A 12 13.48 33.76 6.67
CA ILE A 12 13.70 32.56 7.50
C ILE A 12 12.38 31.82 7.81
N LEU A 13 11.25 32.54 7.90
CA LEU A 13 9.94 31.94 8.15
C LEU A 13 9.36 31.21 6.93
N LEU A 14 9.84 31.50 5.72
CA LEU A 14 9.33 30.90 4.48
C LEU A 14 9.90 29.49 4.20
N THR A 15 10.95 29.06 4.91
CA THR A 15 11.60 27.75 4.67
C THR A 15 11.01 26.60 5.49
N ALA A 16 9.96 26.83 6.28
CA ALA A 16 9.34 25.82 7.15
C ALA A 16 8.14 25.11 6.49
N CYS A 17 8.18 24.89 5.19
CA CYS A 17 7.13 24.14 4.49
C CYS A 17 7.36 22.64 4.71
N SER A 18 6.44 21.97 5.41
CA SER A 18 6.35 20.51 5.46
C SER A 18 5.30 20.04 4.47
N GLU A 19 5.63 19.08 3.63
CA GLU A 19 4.71 18.48 2.67
C GLU A 19 4.14 17.19 3.26
N THR A 20 2.82 17.04 3.23
CA THR A 20 2.15 15.79 3.61
C THR A 20 1.38 15.29 2.40
N THR A 21 1.70 14.08 1.96
CA THR A 21 1.03 13.40 0.86
C THR A 21 0.22 12.24 1.42
N ASN A 22 -1.06 12.18 1.08
CA ASN A 22 -1.91 11.04 1.39
C ASN A 22 -2.12 10.24 0.11
N ASN A 23 -1.77 8.97 0.16
CA ASN A 23 -1.89 8.01 -0.91
C ASN A 23 -3.04 7.04 -0.57
N ASP A 24 -4.00 6.89 -1.47
CA ASP A 24 -5.07 5.90 -1.39
C ASP A 24 -5.24 5.31 -2.80
N TYR A 25 -4.56 4.20 -3.04
CA TYR A 25 -4.51 3.54 -4.34
C TYR A 25 -5.22 2.20 -4.25
N LYS A 26 -6.01 1.89 -5.28
CA LYS A 26 -6.54 0.55 -5.49
C LYS A 26 -6.22 0.08 -6.89
N PHE A 27 -5.56 -1.06 -6.96
CA PHE A 27 -5.27 -1.76 -8.19
C PHE A 27 -6.15 -3.00 -8.26
N SER A 28 -6.70 -3.27 -9.45
CA SER A 28 -7.58 -4.40 -9.69
C SER A 28 -7.14 -5.12 -10.96
N GLY A 29 -7.14 -6.45 -10.92
CA GLY A 29 -6.86 -7.29 -12.06
C GLY A 29 -7.81 -8.48 -12.08
N GLU A 30 -8.01 -9.05 -13.25
CA GLU A 30 -8.87 -10.21 -13.41
C GLU A 30 -8.35 -11.20 -14.44
N SER A 31 -8.71 -12.46 -14.24
CA SER A 31 -8.60 -13.53 -15.22
C SER A 31 -9.98 -14.16 -15.46
N GLU A 32 -10.02 -15.26 -16.19
CA GLU A 32 -11.25 -16.02 -16.43
C GLU A 32 -11.95 -16.39 -15.11
N HIS A 33 -11.19 -16.89 -14.13
CA HIS A 33 -11.75 -17.42 -12.88
C HIS A 33 -11.37 -16.65 -11.62
N TRP A 34 -10.51 -15.63 -11.71
CA TRP A 34 -9.99 -14.93 -10.53
C TRP A 34 -10.13 -13.41 -10.66
N GLU A 35 -10.40 -12.76 -9.54
CA GLU A 35 -10.29 -11.31 -9.31
C GLU A 35 -9.20 -11.07 -8.28
N ALA A 36 -8.36 -10.08 -8.51
CA ALA A 36 -7.37 -9.62 -7.56
C ALA A 36 -7.58 -8.14 -7.27
N GLU A 37 -7.50 -7.76 -6.00
CA GLU A 37 -7.45 -6.37 -5.56
C GLU A 37 -6.22 -6.15 -4.67
N TYR A 38 -5.47 -5.09 -4.93
CA TYR A 38 -4.41 -4.59 -4.05
C TYR A 38 -4.78 -3.17 -3.63
N ALA A 39 -5.03 -2.98 -2.34
CA ALA A 39 -5.34 -1.68 -1.74
C ALA A 39 -4.12 -1.17 -0.97
N TYR A 40 -3.68 0.06 -1.23
CA TYR A 40 -2.60 0.73 -0.52
C TYR A 40 -3.09 2.05 0.07
N LYS A 41 -2.80 2.27 1.36
CA LYS A 41 -3.05 3.53 2.04
C LYS A 41 -1.79 3.95 2.77
N GLY A 42 -1.28 5.14 2.44
CA GLY A 42 -0.05 5.67 3.04
C GLY A 42 -0.12 7.17 3.29
N THR A 43 0.45 7.62 4.40
CA THR A 43 0.68 9.04 4.69
C THR A 43 2.18 9.30 4.71
N GLU A 44 2.68 10.03 3.72
CA GLU A 44 4.06 10.48 3.65
C GLU A 44 4.18 11.89 4.19
N LYS A 45 5.17 12.13 5.05
CA LYS A 45 5.49 13.46 5.56
C LYS A 45 6.94 13.77 5.27
N TRP A 46 7.13 14.79 4.44
CA TRP A 46 8.41 15.39 4.12
C TRP A 46 8.52 16.72 4.85
N GLY A 47 9.68 17.00 5.44
CA GLY A 47 9.88 18.26 6.15
C GLY A 47 11.34 18.63 6.28
N GLY A 48 11.58 19.86 6.72
CA GLY A 48 12.90 20.35 7.06
C GLY A 48 12.95 20.73 8.53
N LYS A 49 13.84 20.10 9.31
CA LYS A 49 14.14 20.52 10.69
C LYS A 49 15.62 20.80 10.83
N ASP A 50 15.96 22.00 11.28
CA ASP A 50 17.35 22.43 11.53
C ASP A 50 18.27 22.26 10.30
N GLY A 51 17.74 22.49 9.09
CA GLY A 51 18.47 22.32 7.83
C GLY A 51 18.67 20.86 7.38
N ARG A 52 18.03 19.89 8.05
CA ARG A 52 17.99 18.48 7.64
C ARG A 52 16.62 18.13 7.09
N GLU A 53 16.61 17.42 5.97
CA GLU A 53 15.41 16.78 5.45
C GLU A 53 15.01 15.63 6.39
N THR A 54 13.73 15.56 6.70
CA THR A 54 13.12 14.51 7.52
C THR A 54 12.01 13.84 6.71
N TYR A 55 12.01 12.51 6.70
CA TYR A 55 10.98 11.68 6.08
C TYR A 55 10.36 10.77 7.13
N SER A 56 9.04 10.66 7.11
CA SER A 56 8.29 9.62 7.83
C SER A 56 7.14 9.14 6.98
N ASN A 57 6.85 7.85 7.07
CA ASN A 57 5.74 7.22 6.39
C ASN A 57 4.98 6.32 7.38
N GLU A 58 3.67 6.32 7.26
CA GLU A 58 2.78 5.36 7.91
C GLU A 58 1.88 4.80 6.81
N ASP A 59 1.94 3.48 6.59
CA ASP A 59 1.18 2.84 5.54
C ASP A 59 0.57 1.49 5.96
N SER A 60 -0.36 1.04 5.11
CA SER A 60 -1.04 -0.23 5.20
C SER A 60 -1.39 -0.69 3.79
N TYR A 61 -1.34 -1.99 3.57
CA TYR A 61 -1.76 -2.60 2.31
C TYR A 61 -2.54 -3.88 2.57
N GLU A 62 -3.41 -4.24 1.63
CA GLU A 62 -4.14 -5.51 1.63
C GLU A 62 -4.19 -6.05 0.20
N PHE A 63 -3.77 -7.30 0.02
CA PHE A 63 -3.96 -8.03 -1.22
C PHE A 63 -5.06 -9.08 -1.03
N ILE A 64 -6.07 -9.05 -1.90
CA ILE A 64 -7.20 -9.98 -1.90
C ILE A 64 -7.22 -10.70 -3.24
N LEU A 65 -7.21 -12.02 -3.20
CA LEU A 65 -7.48 -12.89 -4.35
C LEU A 65 -8.83 -13.58 -4.14
N LYS A 66 -9.70 -13.50 -5.14
CA LYS A 66 -11.06 -14.02 -5.08
C LYS A 66 -11.38 -14.87 -6.30
N TYR A 67 -11.86 -16.08 -6.08
CA TYR A 67 -12.38 -16.95 -7.12
C TYR A 67 -13.79 -16.47 -7.54
N LYS A 68 -14.03 -16.42 -8.85
CA LYS A 68 -15.26 -15.87 -9.46
C LYS A 68 -16.42 -16.85 -9.42
N ASP A 69 -16.13 -18.15 -9.51
CA ASP A 69 -17.15 -19.19 -9.62
C ASP A 69 -17.52 -19.78 -8.25
N SER A 70 -18.21 -20.92 -8.23
CA SER A 70 -18.71 -21.54 -7.00
C SER A 70 -17.58 -22.17 -6.17
N LEU A 71 -17.79 -22.26 -4.86
CA LEU A 71 -16.87 -22.99 -3.97
C LEU A 71 -16.75 -24.48 -4.33
N GLU A 72 -17.80 -25.06 -4.92
CA GLU A 72 -17.81 -26.47 -5.34
C GLU A 72 -16.75 -26.76 -6.41
N GLU A 73 -16.48 -25.82 -7.32
CA GLU A 73 -15.42 -25.95 -8.33
C GLU A 73 -14.02 -25.98 -7.71
N LEU A 74 -13.85 -25.40 -6.52
CA LEU A 74 -12.60 -25.47 -5.76
C LEU A 74 -12.49 -26.77 -4.95
N SER A 75 -13.47 -27.66 -4.95
CA SER A 75 -13.47 -28.85 -4.08
C SER A 75 -12.32 -29.82 -4.35
N SER A 76 -11.78 -29.82 -5.58
CA SER A 76 -10.60 -30.60 -5.95
C SER A 76 -9.28 -29.85 -5.81
N LEU A 77 -9.30 -28.58 -5.39
CA LEU A 77 -8.09 -27.77 -5.26
C LEU A 77 -7.24 -28.32 -4.11
N GLN A 78 -6.06 -28.83 -4.44
CA GLN A 78 -5.11 -29.38 -3.45
C GLN A 78 -4.08 -28.34 -3.00
N LYS A 79 -3.83 -27.33 -3.85
CA LYS A 79 -2.82 -26.32 -3.62
C LYS A 79 -3.19 -25.03 -4.33
N LEU A 80 -3.06 -23.91 -3.63
CA LEU A 80 -3.17 -22.57 -4.19
C LEU A 80 -1.85 -21.83 -3.95
N GLU A 81 -1.27 -21.32 -5.03
CA GLU A 81 -0.09 -20.46 -4.98
C GLU A 81 -0.41 -19.14 -5.67
N TYR A 82 -0.10 -18.03 -5.02
CA TYR A 82 -0.23 -16.70 -5.61
C TYR A 82 0.82 -15.75 -5.06
N SER A 83 1.16 -14.75 -5.85
CA SER A 83 2.07 -13.69 -5.47
C SER A 83 1.67 -12.37 -6.11
N TYR A 84 2.14 -11.28 -5.51
CA TYR A 84 1.99 -9.93 -6.05
C TYR A 84 3.31 -9.16 -5.87
N GLU A 85 3.53 -8.20 -6.76
CA GLU A 85 4.67 -7.30 -6.74
C GLU A 85 4.19 -5.88 -7.03
N ALA A 86 4.57 -4.95 -6.15
CA ALA A 86 4.35 -3.52 -6.24
C ALA A 86 5.68 -2.80 -5.94
N ASP A 87 5.76 -1.51 -6.25
CA ASP A 87 7.01 -0.75 -6.15
C ASP A 87 7.66 -0.80 -4.74
N SER A 88 6.83 -0.81 -3.69
CA SER A 88 7.28 -0.80 -2.29
C SER A 88 6.99 -2.09 -1.53
N SER A 89 6.20 -3.03 -2.09
CA SER A 89 5.86 -4.27 -1.41
C SER A 89 5.71 -5.45 -2.37
N ARG A 90 5.98 -6.63 -1.85
CA ARG A 90 5.75 -7.90 -2.55
C ARG A 90 5.27 -8.91 -1.52
N GLY A 91 4.45 -9.84 -1.96
CA GLY A 91 3.98 -10.93 -1.11
C GLY A 91 3.77 -12.18 -1.92
N ASP A 92 3.96 -13.31 -1.27
CA ASP A 92 3.68 -14.63 -1.81
C ASP A 92 2.92 -15.44 -0.76
N SER A 93 2.09 -16.34 -1.24
CA SER A 93 1.25 -17.17 -0.39
C SER A 93 1.07 -18.53 -1.04
N THR A 94 1.25 -19.56 -0.23
CA THR A 94 1.03 -20.95 -0.60
C THR A 94 0.11 -21.56 0.43
N GLU A 95 -1.01 -22.11 -0.02
CA GLU A 95 -1.96 -22.82 0.82
C GLU A 95 -2.14 -24.24 0.28
N GLU A 96 -1.93 -25.23 1.14
CA GLU A 96 -2.14 -26.64 0.83
C GLU A 96 -3.43 -27.13 1.52
N PHE A 97 -4.23 -27.88 0.78
CA PHE A 97 -5.56 -28.31 1.19
C PHE A 97 -5.61 -29.83 1.33
N THR A 98 -5.71 -30.31 2.57
CA THR A 98 -6.01 -31.73 2.85
C THR A 98 -7.51 -32.03 2.78
N GLU A 99 -8.33 -30.99 2.91
CA GLU A 99 -9.78 -31.00 2.73
C GLU A 99 -10.15 -29.85 1.77
N PRO A 100 -11.29 -29.94 1.06
CA PRO A 100 -11.76 -28.87 0.18
C PRO A 100 -11.70 -27.48 0.83
N PRO A 101 -11.28 -26.43 0.10
CA PRO A 101 -11.33 -25.06 0.59
C PRO A 101 -12.73 -24.69 1.07
N SER A 102 -12.80 -23.91 2.16
CA SER A 102 -14.06 -23.42 2.73
C SER A 102 -14.38 -21.96 2.37
N SER A 103 -13.49 -21.30 1.62
CA SER A 103 -13.59 -19.92 1.19
C SER A 103 -13.16 -19.79 -0.27
N VAL A 104 -13.74 -18.82 -0.98
CA VAL A 104 -13.30 -18.39 -2.32
C VAL A 104 -12.42 -17.14 -2.26
N THR A 105 -12.16 -16.60 -1.06
CA THR A 105 -11.38 -15.38 -0.83
C THR A 105 -10.15 -15.68 0.00
N TYR A 106 -9.00 -15.22 -0.48
CA TYR A 106 -7.68 -15.44 0.09
C TYR A 106 -6.95 -14.11 0.25
N ARG A 107 -6.17 -13.96 1.32
CA ARG A 107 -5.46 -12.72 1.64
C ARG A 107 -3.95 -12.95 1.63
N GLY A 108 -3.25 -12.17 0.81
CA GLY A 108 -1.79 -12.15 0.77
C GLY A 108 -1.23 -11.19 1.82
N ASN A 109 -0.20 -11.62 2.54
CA ASN A 109 0.60 -10.76 3.44
C ASN A 109 1.85 -10.23 2.74
#